data_AF-A0A1F3K266-F1
#
_entry.id   AF-A0A1F3K266-F1
#
_cell.length_a   1.000
_cell.length_b   1.000
_cell.length_c   1.000
_cell.angle_alpha   90.00
_cell.angle_beta   90.00
_cell.angle_gamma   90.00
#
_symmetry.space_group_name_H-M   'P 1'
#
loop_
_entity.id
_entity.type
_entity.pdbx_description
1 polymer ?
#
loop_
_entity_poly.entity_id
_entity_poly.type
_entity_poly.pdbx_seq_one_letter_code
_entity_poly.pdbx_strand_id
1 'polypeptide(L)'
;MVRILLIGAVVLLLNIPFGYWRANVHRFSWQWALSIHVPVPFVVLLRIFSHIGFGWITYVVLVAAFFLGQKLGGSVHDQFIARNHKISSCLVMDLIKSKNIS
;
A
#
# COMPACT_ATOMS: atom_id res chain seq x y z
N MET A 1 9.57 18.83 9.94
CA MET A 1 9.40 17.44 10.43
C MET A 1 7.96 16.94 10.30
N VAL A 2 6.96 17.58 10.94
CA VAL A 2 5.55 17.11 10.94
C VAL A 2 4.97 16.85 9.53
N ARG A 3 5.20 17.75 8.56
CA ARG A 3 4.73 17.56 7.18
C ARG A 3 5.25 16.28 6.51
N ILE A 4 6.52 15.93 6.75
CA ILE A 4 7.16 14.73 6.17
C ILE A 4 6.52 13.47 6.76
N LEU A 5 6.24 13.48 8.08
CA LEU A 5 5.57 12.36 8.75
C LEU A 5 4.13 12.19 8.27
N LEU A 6 3.38 13.28 8.11
CA LEU A 6 2.02 13.25 7.55
C LEU A 6 2.01 12.65 6.15
N ILE A 7 2.92 13.10 5.29
CA ILE A 7 3.04 12.59 3.93
C ILE A 7 3.47 11.12 3.92
N GLY A 8 4.43 10.75 4.77
CA GLY A 8 4.83 9.35 4.95
C GLY A 8 3.66 8.48 5.39
N ALA A 9 2.81 8.95 6.30
CA ALA A 9 1.61 8.25 6.72
C ALA A 9 0.60 8.09 5.57
N VAL A 10 0.39 9.12 4.74
CA VAL A 10 -0.45 9.03 3.54
C VAL A 10 0.11 8.01 2.55
N VAL A 11 1.42 8.03 2.29
CA VAL A 11 2.08 7.05 1.42
C VAL A 11 1.94 5.63 1.96
N LEU A 12 2.09 5.45 3.27
CA LEU A 12 1.91 4.16 3.91
C LEU A 12 0.47 3.66 3.74
N LEU A 13 -0.52 4.49 4.09
CA LEU A 13 -1.94 4.15 3.96
C LEU A 13 -2.33 3.84 2.52
N LEU A 14 -1.81 4.60 1.56
CA LEU A 14 -2.03 4.37 0.14
C LEU A 14 -1.40 3.04 -0.30
N ASN A 15 -0.22 2.68 0.20
CA ASN A 15 0.47 1.44 -0.18
C ASN A 15 -0.11 0.17 0.44
N ILE A 16 -0.88 0.24 1.53
CA ILE A 16 -1.55 -0.94 2.12
C ILE A 16 -2.47 -1.66 1.12
N PRO A 17 -3.46 -1.01 0.48
CA PRO A 17 -4.34 -1.69 -0.48
C PRO A 17 -3.58 -2.19 -1.71
N PHE A 18 -2.54 -1.48 -2.18
CA PHE A 18 -1.71 -1.98 -3.29
C PHE A 18 -0.87 -3.19 -2.88
N GLY A 19 -0.34 -3.22 -1.66
CA GLY A 19 0.37 -4.37 -1.11
C GLY A 19 -0.52 -5.60 -0.97
N TYR A 20 -1.79 -5.39 -0.57
CA TYR A 20 -2.80 -6.45 -0.54
C TYR A 20 -3.14 -6.95 -1.94
N TRP A 21 -3.39 -6.04 -2.89
CA TRP A 21 -3.67 -6.38 -4.27
C TRP A 21 -2.52 -7.18 -4.90
N ARG A 22 -1.27 -6.77 -4.66
CA ARG A 22 -0.06 -7.47 -5.10
C ARG A 22 0.02 -8.90 -4.56
N ALA A 23 -0.46 -9.15 -3.34
CA ALA A 23 -0.44 -10.46 -2.72
C ALA A 23 -1.52 -11.41 -3.27
N ASN A 24 -2.67 -10.86 -3.71
CA ASN A 24 -3.77 -11.64 -4.28
C ASN A 24 -3.53 -12.05 -5.75
N VAL A 25 -2.76 -11.26 -6.51
CA VAL A 25 -2.53 -11.51 -7.94
C VAL A 25 -1.33 -12.42 -8.20
N HIS A 26 -1.37 -13.19 -9.28
CA HIS A 26 -0.25 -14.04 -9.70
C HIS A 26 1.01 -13.22 -9.97
N ARG A 27 2.14 -13.66 -9.42
CA ARG A 27 3.46 -13.06 -9.67
C ARG A 27 3.75 -13.08 -11.18
N PHE A 28 4.32 -11.98 -11.71
CA PHE A 28 4.57 -11.75 -13.14
C PHE A 28 3.34 -11.58 -14.04
N SER A 29 2.13 -11.46 -13.49
CA SER A 29 0.97 -11.01 -14.28
C SER A 29 1.02 -9.50 -14.56
N TRP A 30 0.28 -9.05 -15.57
CA TRP A 30 0.12 -7.62 -15.85
C TRP A 30 -0.43 -6.84 -14.64
N GLN A 31 -1.33 -7.47 -13.89
CA GLN A 31 -1.91 -6.91 -12.66
C GLN A 31 -0.86 -6.79 -11.55
N TRP A 32 0.06 -7.75 -11.44
CA TRP A 32 1.18 -7.67 -10.50
C TRP A 32 2.11 -6.50 -10.84
N ALA A 33 2.44 -6.31 -12.12
CA ALA A 33 3.25 -5.17 -12.54
C ALA A 33 2.55 -3.84 -12.21
N LEU A 34 1.26 -3.70 -12.49
CA LEU A 34 0.44 -2.54 -12.13
C LEU A 34 0.44 -2.28 -10.62
N SER A 35 0.28 -3.30 -9.79
CA SER A 35 0.26 -3.14 -8.33
C SER A 35 1.57 -2.56 -7.76
N ILE A 36 2.69 -2.74 -8.46
CA ILE A 36 4.00 -2.18 -8.08
C ILE A 36 4.25 -0.82 -8.74
N HIS A 37 3.85 -0.67 -10.00
CA HIS A 37 4.13 0.52 -10.79
C HIS A 37 3.09 1.63 -10.68
N VAL A 38 1.87 1.39 -10.19
CA VAL A 38 0.87 2.46 -9.96
C VAL A 38 1.18 3.28 -8.70
N PRO A 39 1.60 2.68 -7.56
CA PRO A 39 1.92 3.46 -6.37
C PRO A 39 3.17 4.34 -6.54
N VAL A 40 4.15 3.94 -7.37
CA VAL A 40 5.39 4.69 -7.57
C VAL A 40 5.16 6.10 -8.19
N PRO A 41 4.46 6.26 -9.33
CA PRO A 41 4.03 7.55 -9.86
C PRO A 41 3.22 8.35 -8.86
N PHE A 42 2.36 7.69 -8.08
CA PHE A 42 1.56 8.37 -7.05
C PHE A 42 2.46 9.01 -5.99
N VAL A 43 3.48 8.30 -5.49
CA VAL A 43 4.46 8.85 -4.54
C VAL A 43 5.29 9.97 -5.16
N VAL A 44 5.69 9.83 -6.43
CA VAL A 44 6.43 10.87 -7.16
C VAL A 44 5.60 12.14 -7.32
N LEU A 45 4.33 12.02 -7.72
CA LEU A 45 3.41 13.16 -7.82
C LEU A 45 3.20 13.81 -6.44
N LEU A 46 2.92 13.00 -5.42
CA LEU A 46 2.68 13.50 -4.06
C LEU A 46 3.90 14.26 -3.53
N ARG A 47 5.11 13.83 -3.89
CA ARG A 47 6.35 14.54 -3.59
C ARG A 47 6.47 15.88 -4.31
N ILE A 48 6.16 15.93 -5.60
CA ILE A 48 6.17 17.17 -6.40
C ILE A 48 5.17 18.17 -5.83
N PHE A 49 3.91 17.75 -5.62
CA PHE A 49 2.85 18.62 -5.09
C PHE A 49 3.10 19.10 -3.66
N SER A 50 3.74 18.28 -2.84
CA SER A 50 3.97 18.62 -1.44
C SER A 50 5.18 19.54 -1.22
N HIS A 51 5.96 19.84 -2.27
CA HIS A 51 7.19 20.67 -2.21
C HIS A 51 8.10 20.30 -1.04
N ILE A 52 8.17 19.02 -0.71
CA ILE A 52 9.03 18.50 0.35
C ILE A 52 10.45 18.62 -0.19
N GLY A 53 11.26 19.48 0.43
CA GLY A 53 12.61 19.77 -0.07
C GLY A 53 13.42 18.51 -0.36
N PHE A 54 14.40 18.60 -1.27
CA PHE A 54 15.21 17.47 -1.76
C PHE A 54 16.21 16.91 -0.73
N GLY A 55 15.90 17.00 0.56
CA GLY A 55 16.72 16.45 1.63
C GLY A 55 16.66 14.92 1.65
N TRP A 56 17.82 14.29 1.86
CA TRP A 56 17.99 12.83 1.94
C TRP A 56 16.97 12.15 2.87
N ILE A 57 16.69 12.77 4.02
CA ILE A 57 15.73 12.25 5.02
C ILE A 57 14.34 12.05 4.42
N THR A 58 13.89 12.94 3.53
CA THR A 58 12.55 12.82 2.90
C THR A 58 12.44 11.57 2.05
N TYR A 59 13.48 11.25 1.29
CA TYR A 59 13.55 10.05 0.47
C TYR A 59 13.53 8.80 1.34
N VAL A 60 14.38 8.75 2.37
CA VAL A 60 14.43 7.60 3.29
C VAL A 60 13.08 7.35 3.94
N VAL A 61 12.40 8.40 4.43
CA VAL A 61 11.08 8.26 5.07
C VAL A 61 10.02 7.79 4.07
N LEU A 62 9.96 8.38 2.87
CA LEU A 62 8.98 8.01 1.84
C LEU A 62 9.18 6.58 1.36
N VAL A 63 10.42 6.19 1.09
CA VAL A 63 10.77 4.84 0.63
C VAL A 63 10.50 3.82 1.73
N ALA A 64 10.88 4.11 2.99
CA ALA A 64 10.56 3.25 4.11
C ALA A 64 9.04 3.09 4.28
N ALA A 65 8.27 4.18 4.22
CA ALA A 65 6.81 4.15 4.31
C ALA A 65 6.17 3.34 3.17
N PHE A 66 6.71 3.45 1.96
CA PHE A 66 6.27 2.66 0.80
C PHE A 66 6.44 1.16 1.02
N PHE A 67 7.66 0.74 1.39
CA PHE A 67 7.94 -0.69 1.63
C PHE A 67 7.18 -1.23 2.83
N LEU A 68 7.05 -0.44 3.90
CA LEU A 68 6.24 -0.81 5.06
C LEU A 68 4.77 -0.97 4.68
N GLY A 69 4.19 -0.03 3.92
CA GLY A 69 2.81 -0.12 3.45
C GLY A 69 2.57 -1.37 2.60
N GLN A 70 3.47 -1.67 1.66
CA GLN A 70 3.36 -2.88 0.83
C GLN A 70 3.48 -4.17 1.65
N LYS A 71 4.38 -4.21 2.63
CA LYS A 71 4.57 -5.37 3.51
C LYS A 71 3.35 -5.57 4.42
N LEU A 72 2.81 -4.49 4.98
CA LEU A 72 1.60 -4.52 5.80
C LEU A 72 0.41 -5.00 4.96
N GLY A 73 0.23 -4.48 3.75
CA GLY A 73 -0.82 -4.93 2.82
C GLY A 73 -0.75 -6.42 2.53
N GLY A 74 0.44 -6.95 2.27
CA GLY A 74 0.64 -8.39 2.08
C GLY A 74 0.38 -9.22 3.34
N SER A 75 0.81 -8.74 4.51
CA SER A 75 0.54 -9.45 5.76
C SER A 75 -0.95 -9.48 6.11
N VAL A 76 -1.69 -8.40 5.82
CA VAL A 76 -3.15 -8.38 5.98
C VAL A 76 -3.78 -9.42 5.07
N HIS A 77 -3.36 -9.51 3.80
CA HIS A 77 -3.83 -10.56 2.89
C HIS A 77 -3.57 -11.97 3.42
N ASP A 78 -2.36 -12.24 3.90
CA ASP A 78 -2.01 -13.55 4.46
C ASP A 78 -2.84 -13.88 5.71
N GLN A 79 -3.17 -12.88 6.54
CA GLN A 79 -4.08 -13.04 7.67
C GLN A 79 -5.52 -13.35 7.23
N PHE A 80 -6.00 -12.75 6.14
CA PHE A 80 -7.32 -13.06 5.57
C PHE A 80 -7.36 -14.48 4.96
N ILE A 81 -6.28 -14.93 4.31
CA ILE A 81 -6.10 -16.34 3.87
C ILE A 81 -6.18 -17.27 5.06
N ALA A 82 -5.41 -17.00 6.11
CA ALA A 82 -5.37 -17.84 7.29
C ALA A 82 -6.73 -17.96 8.00
N ARG A 83 -7.60 -16.95 7.84
CA ARG A 83 -8.96 -16.92 8.38
C ARG A 83 -10.02 -17.59 7.48
N ASN A 84 -9.62 -18.25 6.39
CA ASN A 84 -10.46 -19.09 5.54
C ASN A 84 -11.66 -18.36 4.88
N HIS A 85 -11.58 -17.05 4.70
CA HIS A 85 -12.57 -16.29 3.93
C HIS A 85 -12.26 -16.39 2.42
N LYS A 86 -13.28 -16.54 1.57
CA LYS A 86 -13.13 -16.35 0.11
C LYS A 86 -12.70 -14.90 -0.15
N ILE A 87 -11.41 -14.72 -0.44
CA ILE A 87 -10.76 -13.41 -0.60
C ILE A 87 -11.01 -12.85 -1.99
N SER A 88 -11.16 -11.54 -2.08
CA SER A 88 -11.28 -10.78 -3.32
C SER A 88 -10.02 -9.96 -3.59
N SER A 89 -9.88 -9.42 -4.80
CA SER A 89 -8.75 -8.54 -5.17
C SER A 89 -8.77 -7.17 -4.48
N CYS A 90 -9.84 -6.85 -3.74
CA CYS A 90 -10.07 -5.57 -3.09
C CYS A 90 -10.15 -5.70 -1.57
N LEU A 91 -9.13 -5.20 -0.86
CA LEU A 91 -9.07 -5.18 0.61
C LEU A 91 -10.34 -4.60 1.27
N VAL A 92 -10.93 -3.55 0.66
CA VAL A 92 -12.15 -2.91 1.18
C VAL A 92 -13.36 -3.86 1.14
N MET A 93 -13.51 -4.65 0.08
CA MET A 93 -14.61 -5.62 -0.01
C MET A 93 -14.48 -6.71 1.05
N ASP A 94 -13.27 -7.22 1.28
CA ASP A 94 -13.04 -8.28 2.26
C ASP A 94 -13.23 -7.79 3.70
N LEU A 95 -12.84 -6.54 3.99
CA LEU A 95 -13.13 -5.86 5.26
C LEU A 95 -14.63 -5.67 5.50
N ILE A 96 -15.37 -5.23 4.49
CA ILE A 96 -16.83 -5.06 4.57
C ILE A 96 -17.50 -6.43 4.77
N LYS A 97 -17.08 -7.45 4.01
CA LYS A 97 -17.61 -8.80 4.11
C LYS A 97 -17.36 -9.43 5.47
N SER A 98 -16.17 -9.21 6.05
CA SER A 98 -15.83 -9.67 7.39
C SER A 98 -16.70 -9.02 8.48
N LYS A 99 -17.03 -7.74 8.36
CA LYS A 99 -17.93 -7.06 9.32
C LYS A 99 -19.39 -7.49 9.23
N ASN A 100 -19.84 -7.97 8.07
CA ASN A 100 -21.24 -8.34 7.83
C ASN A 100 -21.54 -9.83 8.17
N ILE A 101 -20.51 -10.62 8.50
CA ILE A 101 -20.64 -12.05 8.87
C ILE A 101 -20.55 -12.24 10.40
N SER A 102 -20.16 -11.19 11.15
CA SER A 102 -20.22 -11.12 12.61
C SER A 102 -21.54 -10.51 13.08
#